data_AF-A0AAD8DL81-F1
#
_entry.id   AF-A0AAD8DL81-F1
#
_cell.length_a   1.000
_cell.length_b   1.000
_cell.length_c   1.000
_cell.angle_alpha   90.00
_cell.angle_beta   90.00
_cell.angle_gamma   90.00
#
_symmetry.space_group_name_H-M   'P 1'
#
loop_
_entity.id
_entity.type
_entity.pdbx_description
1 polymer ?
#
loop_
_entity_poly.entity_id
_entity_poly.type
_entity_poly.pdbx_seq_one_letter_code
_entity_poly.pdbx_strand_id
1 'polypeptide(L)'
;MYPNNTANHQEANVCVNCGINLYRIKRKRLTEESQELQQLLNDWICKELEDNEAVCAPCYFLLHTALESENKSRKFGYKNIPSHQIKRLDIVCFKCFSKAKRVYEKSNSKVNSKVQKKRAKEKVKDIEVKIERLGGDELDFPASPDRESSEDEDISEKYPQPLSITLDDYKRTADTSSHCIFKNCRNSDRALIPKSIKERLLLDYSFYLPTHSRICKEHQINSHEVWRELVDNATITDFTAEHIENIFSILQNVKCNSYCKSFTAYIKKDDYLCKYLLGISYEKFEEMLNDMQAIKKRVWCVKKALAIYLMRKHTGFCVEKLAEFFGTRPRALTICHRAKMSLIKRNRRKVGARQYKNYTEEVLRLAKELVK
;
A
#
# COMPACT_ATOMS: atom_id res chain seq x y z
N MET A 1 30.16 32.14 16.49
CA MET A 1 29.03 31.63 15.70
C MET A 1 29.55 30.50 14.81
N TYR A 2 29.29 29.25 15.18
CA TYR A 2 29.64 28.08 14.37
C TYR A 2 28.45 27.73 13.47
N PRO A 3 28.65 27.45 12.17
CA PRO A 3 27.56 27.07 11.29
C PRO A 3 27.11 25.64 11.60
N ASN A 4 25.86 25.50 12.04
CA ASN A 4 25.17 24.22 12.20
C ASN A 4 24.95 23.59 10.82
N ASN A 5 25.78 22.60 10.48
CA ASN A 5 25.72 21.86 9.22
C ASN A 5 25.32 20.39 9.45
N THR A 6 24.22 20.15 10.17
CA THR A 6 23.77 18.80 10.57
C THR A 6 22.64 18.22 9.71
N ALA A 7 22.18 18.91 8.67
CA ALA A 7 20.96 18.53 7.95
C ALA A 7 21.15 17.54 6.76
N ASN A 8 22.36 17.28 6.26
CA ASN A 8 22.54 16.50 5.01
C ASN A 8 23.29 15.15 5.14
N HIS A 9 23.60 14.69 6.35
CA HIS A 9 24.32 13.41 6.53
C HIS A 9 23.43 12.17 6.75
N GLN A 10 22.10 12.33 6.78
CA GLN A 10 21.19 11.21 7.07
C GLN A 10 20.83 10.33 5.86
N GLU A 11 20.97 10.82 4.62
CA GLU A 11 20.65 10.00 3.43
C GLU A 11 21.75 8.99 3.05
N ALA A 12 22.99 9.19 3.52
CA ALA A 12 24.16 8.39 3.12
C ALA A 12 24.25 6.97 3.76
N ASN A 13 23.24 6.54 4.51
CA ASN A 13 23.28 5.29 5.28
C ASN A 13 22.17 4.30 4.91
N VAL A 14 21.71 4.27 3.67
CA VAL A 14 20.77 3.25 3.18
C VAL A 14 21.38 2.39 2.07
N CYS A 15 20.99 1.12 2.02
CA CYS A 15 21.40 0.21 0.95
C CYS A 15 20.72 0.62 -0.36
N VAL A 16 21.49 0.96 -1.40
CA VAL A 16 20.93 1.40 -2.69
C VAL A 16 20.03 0.34 -3.36
N ASN A 17 20.29 -0.96 -3.14
CA ASN A 17 19.46 -2.01 -3.71
C ASN A 17 18.16 -2.25 -2.93
N CYS A 18 18.21 -2.32 -1.59
CA CYS A 18 17.07 -2.74 -0.77
C CYS A 18 16.43 -1.67 0.13
N GLY A 19 17.03 -0.49 0.24
CA GLY A 19 16.57 0.60 1.09
C GLY A 19 16.72 0.38 2.59
N ILE A 20 17.41 -0.68 3.03
CA ILE A 20 17.64 -0.92 4.47
C ILE A 20 18.71 0.02 5.01
N ASN A 21 18.50 0.54 6.22
CA ASN A 21 19.48 1.32 6.95
C ASN A 21 20.75 0.50 7.27
N LEU A 22 21.91 1.02 6.91
CA LEU A 22 23.21 0.39 7.01
C LEU A 22 23.94 0.69 8.32
N TYR A 23 23.40 1.52 9.22
CA TYR A 23 24.08 1.96 10.45
C TYR A 23 24.59 0.81 11.33
N ARG A 24 23.90 -0.35 11.30
CA ARG A 24 24.23 -1.54 12.11
C ARG A 24 24.57 -2.79 11.29
N ILE A 25 24.63 -2.65 9.96
CA ILE A 25 24.82 -3.78 9.05
C ILE A 25 26.12 -3.57 8.30
N LYS A 26 26.94 -4.63 8.17
CA LYS A 26 28.13 -4.58 7.33
C LYS A 26 27.73 -4.10 5.93
N ARG A 27 28.35 -3.00 5.49
CA ARG A 27 28.17 -2.41 4.18
C ARG A 27 29.41 -2.59 3.33
N LYS A 28 29.21 -2.65 2.02
CA LYS A 28 30.26 -2.64 1.02
C LYS A 28 30.08 -1.41 0.14
N ARG A 29 31.15 -0.62 -0.01
CA ARG A 29 31.21 0.50 -0.94
C ARG A 29 31.38 -0.07 -2.34
N LEU A 30 30.67 0.50 -3.30
CA LEU A 30 30.68 -0.02 -4.66
C LEU A 30 31.86 0.49 -5.49
N THR A 31 32.46 1.61 -5.09
CA THR A 31 33.67 2.19 -5.69
C THR A 31 34.88 1.26 -5.64
N GLU A 32 34.88 0.29 -4.71
CA GLU A 32 35.97 -0.68 -4.52
C GLU A 32 35.76 -1.99 -5.31
N GLU A 33 34.65 -2.12 -6.03
CA GLU A 33 34.21 -3.36 -6.68
C GLU A 33 34.37 -3.31 -8.21
N SER A 34 34.30 -4.47 -8.87
CA SER A 34 34.45 -4.56 -10.33
C SER A 34 33.36 -3.81 -11.10
N GLN A 35 33.71 -3.28 -12.28
CA GLN A 35 32.78 -2.58 -13.17
C GLN A 35 31.57 -3.44 -13.55
N GLU A 36 31.75 -4.75 -13.70
CA GLU A 36 30.66 -5.67 -14.03
C GLU A 36 29.59 -5.74 -12.93
N LEU A 37 30.03 -5.73 -11.66
CA LEU A 37 29.13 -5.75 -10.51
C LEU A 37 28.40 -4.43 -10.37
N GLN A 38 29.10 -3.31 -10.59
CA GLN A 38 28.48 -1.97 -10.63
C GLN A 38 27.44 -1.88 -11.75
N GLN A 39 27.75 -2.38 -12.96
CA GLN A 39 26.82 -2.38 -14.08
C GLN A 39 25.58 -3.25 -13.81
N LEU A 40 25.75 -4.45 -13.24
CA LEU A 40 24.63 -5.30 -12.86
C LEU A 40 23.73 -4.62 -11.83
N LEU A 41 24.32 -3.91 -10.87
CA LEU A 41 23.56 -3.17 -9.88
C LEU A 41 22.84 -1.96 -10.51
N ASN A 42 23.48 -1.20 -11.39
CA ASN A 42 22.86 -0.12 -12.18
C ASN A 42 21.63 -0.63 -12.94
N ASP A 43 21.74 -1.78 -13.60
CA ASP A 43 20.63 -2.43 -14.30
C ASP A 43 19.49 -2.79 -13.36
N TRP A 44 19.81 -3.25 -12.14
CA TRP A 44 18.81 -3.57 -11.12
C TRP A 44 18.07 -2.34 -10.61
N ILE A 45 18.78 -1.25 -10.32
CA ILE A 45 18.22 -0.04 -9.73
C ILE A 45 17.70 0.97 -10.75
N CYS A 46 18.07 0.81 -12.03
CA CYS A 46 17.76 1.72 -13.13
C CYS A 46 18.23 3.16 -12.89
N LYS A 47 19.41 3.33 -12.27
CA LYS A 47 20.11 4.60 -12.11
C LYS A 47 21.62 4.38 -12.08
N GLU A 48 22.38 5.44 -12.34
CA GLU A 48 23.83 5.45 -12.11
C GLU A 48 24.12 5.51 -10.60
N LEU A 49 25.16 4.80 -10.18
CA LEU A 49 25.61 4.79 -8.79
C LEU A 49 26.48 6.01 -8.51
N GLU A 50 26.28 6.61 -7.33
CA GLU A 50 27.16 7.67 -6.82
C GLU A 50 28.27 7.08 -5.93
N ASP A 51 29.40 7.78 -5.81
CA ASP A 51 30.60 7.30 -5.10
C ASP A 51 30.38 7.01 -3.61
N ASN A 52 29.35 7.62 -3.01
CA ASN A 52 28.99 7.45 -1.61
C ASN A 52 28.01 6.28 -1.36
N GLU A 53 27.51 5.63 -2.42
CA GLU A 53 26.50 4.60 -2.28
C GLU A 53 27.08 3.27 -1.82
N ALA A 54 26.29 2.58 -1.00
CA ALA A 54 26.70 1.30 -0.43
C ALA A 54 25.57 0.27 -0.52
N VAL A 55 25.97 -1.00 -0.51
CA VAL A 55 25.06 -2.13 -0.42
C VAL A 55 25.25 -2.87 0.91
N CYS A 56 24.15 -3.39 1.47
CA CYS A 56 24.23 -4.28 2.62
C CYS A 56 24.85 -5.62 2.21
N ALA A 57 25.58 -6.27 3.12
CA ALA A 57 26.23 -7.56 2.85
C ALA A 57 25.32 -8.64 2.20
N PRO A 58 24.03 -8.80 2.56
CA PRO A 58 23.14 -9.72 1.86
C PRO A 58 22.85 -9.36 0.40
N CYS A 59 22.73 -8.07 0.07
CA CYS A 59 22.55 -7.61 -1.31
C CYS A 59 23.84 -7.80 -2.11
N TYR A 60 24.98 -7.55 -1.48
CA TYR A 60 26.29 -7.78 -2.05
C TYR A 60 26.51 -9.25 -2.43
N PHE A 61 26.23 -10.18 -1.53
CA PHE A 61 26.29 -11.62 -1.82
C PHE A 61 25.38 -12.01 -3.00
N LEU A 62 24.15 -11.49 -3.04
CA LEU A 62 23.22 -11.76 -4.13
C LEU A 62 23.66 -11.19 -5.48
N LEU A 63 24.40 -10.08 -5.49
CA LEU A 63 24.98 -9.51 -6.70
C LEU A 63 26.05 -10.45 -7.26
N HIS A 64 26.98 -10.92 -6.42
CA HIS A 64 28.01 -11.88 -6.80
C HIS A 64 27.41 -13.18 -7.35
N THR A 65 26.46 -13.78 -6.61
CA THR A 65 25.77 -14.99 -7.09
C THR A 65 25.02 -14.76 -8.40
N ALA A 66 24.47 -13.57 -8.61
CA ALA A 66 23.77 -13.24 -9.85
C ALA A 66 24.73 -13.03 -11.02
N LEU A 67 25.93 -12.51 -10.76
CA LEU A 67 26.99 -12.31 -11.75
C LEU A 67 27.51 -13.65 -12.29
N GLU A 68 27.69 -14.63 -11.40
CA GLU A 68 28.10 -16.00 -11.75
C GLU A 68 26.99 -16.83 -12.40
N SER A 69 25.72 -16.39 -12.30
CA SER A 69 24.57 -17.14 -12.80
C SER A 69 24.05 -16.58 -14.13
N GLU A 70 23.41 -17.44 -14.94
CA GLU A 70 22.66 -16.99 -16.12
C GLU A 70 21.47 -16.07 -15.76
N ASN A 71 20.96 -16.17 -14.52
CA ASN A 71 19.79 -15.43 -14.07
C ASN A 71 20.18 -14.11 -13.39
N LYS A 72 20.36 -13.07 -14.21
CA LYS A 72 20.65 -11.69 -13.78
C LYS A 72 19.45 -10.91 -13.21
N SER A 73 18.37 -11.60 -12.81
CA SER A 73 17.18 -10.90 -12.27
C SER A 73 17.45 -10.28 -10.89
N ARG A 74 16.85 -9.11 -10.66
CA ARG A 74 17.00 -8.37 -9.40
C ARG A 74 16.53 -9.17 -8.20
N LYS A 75 17.43 -9.33 -7.22
CA LYS A 75 17.16 -9.95 -5.92
C LYS A 75 17.38 -8.93 -4.81
N PHE A 76 16.63 -9.10 -3.72
CA PHE A 76 16.69 -8.19 -2.57
C PHE A 76 17.16 -8.93 -1.32
N GLY A 77 18.26 -8.47 -0.75
CA GLY A 77 18.92 -9.08 0.41
C GLY A 77 18.09 -9.09 1.68
N TYR A 78 17.17 -8.13 1.85
CA TYR A 78 16.32 -8.06 3.05
C TYR A 78 15.47 -9.30 3.29
N LYS A 79 15.18 -10.08 2.24
CA LYS A 79 14.43 -11.33 2.36
C LYS A 79 15.21 -12.45 3.05
N ASN A 80 16.55 -12.30 3.11
CA ASN A 80 17.47 -13.27 3.67
C ASN A 80 18.08 -12.80 5.00
N ILE A 81 17.62 -11.67 5.56
CA ILE A 81 18.05 -11.23 6.89
C ILE A 81 17.20 -11.97 7.92
N PRO A 82 17.80 -12.70 8.88
CA PRO A 82 17.06 -13.34 9.95
C PRO A 82 16.24 -12.31 10.74
N SER A 83 14.99 -12.63 11.06
CA SER A 83 14.05 -11.72 11.72
C SER A 83 14.54 -11.20 13.08
N HIS A 84 15.43 -11.91 13.78
CA HIS A 84 16.02 -11.47 15.04
C HIS A 84 17.08 -10.36 14.89
N GLN A 85 17.60 -10.15 13.68
CA GLN A 85 18.55 -9.07 13.37
C GLN A 85 17.86 -7.77 12.93
N ILE A 86 16.53 -7.79 12.79
CA ILE A 86 15.71 -6.64 12.40
C ILE A 86 15.04 -6.10 13.66
N LYS A 87 15.53 -4.98 14.22
CA LYS A 87 14.91 -4.32 15.38
C LYS A 87 13.83 -3.33 14.91
N ARG A 88 12.95 -2.93 15.83
CA ARG A 88 11.79 -2.04 15.60
C ARG A 88 12.13 -0.68 14.96
N LEU A 89 13.39 -0.25 15.05
CA LEU A 89 13.92 0.99 14.45
C LEU A 89 14.54 0.79 13.06
N ASP A 90 14.69 -0.45 12.60
CA ASP A 90 15.15 -0.79 11.26
C ASP A 90 13.92 -0.77 10.34
N ILE A 91 13.57 0.43 9.87
CA ILE A 91 12.30 0.77 9.23
C ILE A 91 12.02 -0.15 8.03
N VAL A 92 11.21 -1.18 8.25
CA VAL A 92 10.47 -1.87 7.19
C VAL A 92 9.28 -1.00 6.82
N CYS A 93 9.10 -0.71 5.52
CA CYS A 93 7.89 -0.02 5.07
C CYS A 93 6.64 -0.71 5.63
N PHE A 94 5.56 0.04 5.87
CA PHE A 94 4.33 -0.47 6.49
C PHE A 94 3.81 -1.76 5.83
N LYS A 95 3.97 -1.89 4.50
CA LYS A 95 3.61 -3.10 3.75
C LYS A 95 4.48 -4.32 4.10
N CYS A 96 5.78 -4.13 4.30
CA CYS A 96 6.70 -5.18 4.71
C CYS A 96 6.46 -5.59 6.17
N PHE A 97 6.23 -4.63 7.08
CA PHE A 97 5.83 -4.91 8.46
C PHE A 97 4.52 -5.71 8.52
N SER A 98 3.50 -5.26 7.79
CA SER A 98 2.20 -5.94 7.71
C SER A 98 2.32 -7.37 7.18
N LYS A 99 3.23 -7.62 6.24
CA LYS A 99 3.45 -8.95 5.68
C LYS A 99 4.21 -9.86 6.65
N ALA A 100 5.23 -9.34 7.33
CA ALA A 100 5.96 -10.06 8.37
C ALA A 100 5.04 -10.42 9.55
N LYS A 101 4.21 -9.47 10.00
CA LYS A 101 3.20 -9.67 11.04
C LYS A 101 2.24 -10.81 10.72
N ARG A 102 1.68 -10.86 9.49
CA ARG A 102 0.80 -11.97 9.06
C ARG A 102 1.49 -13.33 9.06
N VAL A 103 2.77 -13.40 8.67
CA VAL A 103 3.52 -14.66 8.67
C VAL A 103 3.76 -15.12 10.12
N TYR A 104 4.17 -14.20 10.99
CA TYR A 104 4.37 -14.46 12.43
C TYR A 104 3.09 -14.96 13.12
N GLU A 105 1.96 -14.29 12.89
CA GLU A 105 0.65 -14.70 13.42
C GLU A 105 0.21 -16.08 12.87
N LYS A 106 0.53 -16.38 11.61
CA LYS A 106 0.24 -17.68 10.99
C LYS A 106 1.14 -18.80 11.53
N SER A 107 2.39 -18.52 11.88
CA SER A 107 3.26 -19.48 12.57
C SER A 107 2.82 -19.70 14.02
N ASN A 108 2.47 -18.64 14.75
CA ASN A 108 2.03 -18.77 16.15
C ASN A 108 0.67 -19.44 16.29
N SER A 109 -0.29 -19.20 15.38
CA SER A 109 -1.57 -19.91 15.40
C SER A 109 -1.41 -21.43 15.18
N LYS A 110 -0.46 -21.85 14.33
CA LYS A 110 -0.12 -23.27 14.16
C LYS A 110 0.55 -23.87 15.40
N VAL A 111 1.46 -23.14 16.05
CA VAL A 111 2.13 -23.59 17.28
C VAL A 111 1.13 -23.67 18.45
N ASN A 112 0.30 -22.64 18.63
CA ASN A 112 -0.72 -22.62 19.70
C ASN A 112 -1.79 -23.70 19.49
N SER A 113 -2.19 -24.00 18.25
CA SER A 113 -3.13 -25.11 17.98
C SER A 113 -2.56 -26.50 18.33
N LYS A 114 -1.23 -26.69 18.22
CA LYS A 114 -0.56 -27.94 18.63
C LYS A 114 -0.38 -28.01 20.14
N VAL A 115 -0.03 -26.90 20.79
CA VAL A 115 0.12 -26.83 22.26
C VAL A 115 -1.24 -26.98 22.97
N GLN A 116 -2.30 -26.39 22.43
CA GLN A 116 -3.67 -26.56 22.96
C GLN A 116 -4.20 -27.98 22.78
N LYS A 117 -3.94 -28.64 21.64
CA LYS A 117 -4.29 -30.06 21.45
C LYS A 117 -3.51 -31.01 22.37
N LYS A 118 -2.26 -30.67 22.72
CA LYS A 118 -1.45 -31.46 23.66
C LYS A 118 -1.95 -31.28 25.11
N ARG A 119 -2.20 -30.04 25.53
CA ARG A 119 -2.78 -29.72 26.87
C ARG A 119 -4.21 -30.22 27.05
N ALA A 120 -5.03 -30.27 26.00
CA ALA A 120 -6.38 -30.85 26.08
C ALA A 120 -6.34 -32.37 26.26
N LYS A 121 -5.38 -33.07 25.62
CA LYS A 121 -5.18 -34.52 25.84
C LYS A 121 -4.61 -34.85 27.21
N GLU A 122 -3.80 -33.96 27.79
CA GLU A 122 -3.23 -34.11 29.14
C GLU A 122 -4.29 -33.83 30.23
N LYS A 123 -5.11 -32.78 30.05
CA LYS A 123 -6.22 -32.48 30.97
C LYS A 123 -7.32 -33.54 31.00
N VAL A 124 -7.58 -34.27 29.92
CA VAL A 124 -8.55 -35.38 29.93
C VAL A 124 -8.04 -36.56 30.77
N LYS A 125 -6.72 -36.82 30.77
CA LYS A 125 -6.12 -37.85 31.64
C LYS A 125 -6.10 -37.46 33.11
N ASP A 126 -5.87 -36.19 33.44
CA ASP A 126 -5.87 -35.72 34.83
C ASP A 126 -7.28 -35.61 35.42
N ILE A 127 -8.32 -35.41 34.59
CA ILE A 127 -9.71 -35.38 35.05
C ILE A 127 -10.24 -36.80 35.33
N GLU A 128 -9.86 -37.81 34.54
CA GLU A 128 -10.22 -39.22 34.82
C GLU A 128 -9.62 -39.74 36.15
N VAL A 129 -8.45 -39.24 36.57
CA VAL A 129 -7.81 -39.65 37.84
C VAL A 129 -8.40 -38.90 39.06
N LYS A 130 -9.06 -37.76 38.85
CA LYS A 130 -9.57 -36.92 39.97
C LYS A 130 -11.04 -37.17 40.32
N ILE A 131 -11.78 -37.94 39.52
CA ILE A 131 -13.18 -38.28 39.80
C ILE A 131 -13.31 -39.44 40.82
N GLU A 132 -12.25 -40.21 41.10
CA GLU A 132 -12.26 -41.25 42.15
C GLU A 132 -11.87 -40.76 43.55
N ARG A 133 -11.45 -39.51 43.71
CA ARG A 133 -11.07 -38.95 45.00
C ARG A 133 -11.60 -37.54 45.11
N LEU A 134 -12.74 -37.41 45.78
CA LEU A 134 -13.14 -36.29 46.65
C LEU A 134 -14.64 -36.45 46.96
N GLY A 135 -14.94 -37.33 47.91
CA GLY A 135 -16.12 -37.18 48.74
C GLY A 135 -15.76 -36.27 49.92
N GLY A 136 -16.70 -35.40 50.30
CA GLY A 136 -16.74 -34.67 51.57
C GLY A 136 -15.63 -33.66 51.79
N ASP A 137 -15.95 -32.37 51.71
CA ASP A 137 -16.00 -31.53 52.91
C ASP A 137 -16.29 -30.06 52.56
N GLU A 138 -17.15 -29.50 53.39
CA GLU A 138 -17.70 -28.15 53.43
C GLU A 138 -16.60 -27.17 53.90
N LEU A 139 -16.40 -26.06 53.18
CA LEU A 139 -15.49 -25.00 53.60
C LEU A 139 -16.18 -23.64 53.55
N ASP A 140 -16.32 -23.06 54.74
CA ASP A 140 -16.76 -21.70 55.03
C ASP A 140 -15.82 -20.64 54.45
N PHE A 141 -16.40 -19.59 53.87
CA PHE A 141 -15.70 -18.40 53.41
C PHE A 141 -15.65 -17.34 54.54
N PRO A 142 -14.46 -16.85 54.94
CA PRO A 142 -14.38 -15.71 55.85
C PRO A 142 -14.69 -14.39 55.13
N ALA A 143 -15.40 -13.52 55.84
CA ALA A 143 -15.82 -12.19 55.41
C ALA A 143 -14.63 -11.29 55.01
N SER A 144 -14.84 -10.48 53.97
CA SER A 144 -13.89 -9.49 53.48
C SER A 144 -13.79 -8.30 54.43
N PRO A 145 -12.59 -7.75 54.70
CA PRO A 145 -12.44 -6.55 55.50
C PRO A 145 -12.76 -5.28 54.70
N ASP A 146 -13.37 -4.33 55.39
CA ASP A 146 -13.81 -3.03 54.90
C ASP A 146 -12.68 -2.23 54.26
N ARG A 147 -12.97 -1.69 53.08
CA ARG A 147 -12.06 -0.89 52.27
C ARG A 147 -12.22 0.57 52.68
N GLU A 148 -11.32 1.05 53.52
CA GLU A 148 -11.23 2.46 53.91
C GLU A 148 -11.08 3.36 52.68
N SER A 149 -11.90 4.41 52.67
CA SER A 149 -11.96 5.48 51.68
C SER A 149 -10.72 6.36 51.77
N SER A 150 -9.84 6.27 50.76
CA SER A 150 -8.82 7.27 50.51
C SER A 150 -9.45 8.46 49.79
N GLU A 151 -9.35 9.64 50.39
CA GLU A 151 -9.66 10.93 49.80
C GLU A 151 -8.67 11.19 48.65
N ASP A 152 -9.14 11.09 47.42
CA ASP A 152 -8.37 11.43 46.22
C ASP A 152 -8.34 12.96 46.07
N GLU A 153 -7.18 13.56 46.36
CA GLU A 153 -6.89 14.95 46.04
C GLU A 153 -6.92 15.19 44.52
N ASP A 154 -7.65 16.25 44.16
CA ASP A 154 -7.93 16.73 42.81
C ASP A 154 -6.66 17.29 42.13
N ILE A 155 -5.85 16.40 41.55
CA ILE A 155 -4.78 16.77 40.61
C ILE A 155 -5.36 16.72 39.19
N SER A 156 -6.20 17.70 38.85
CA SER A 156 -6.61 18.00 37.49
C SER A 156 -5.43 18.64 36.72
N GLU A 157 -4.47 17.80 36.32
CA GLU A 157 -3.41 18.18 35.38
C GLU A 157 -4.05 18.69 34.07
N LYS A 158 -3.73 19.94 33.72
CA LYS A 158 -4.09 20.61 32.47
C LYS A 158 -3.48 19.88 31.27
N TYR A 159 -4.09 18.78 30.83
CA TYR A 159 -3.79 18.23 29.51
C TYR A 159 -4.22 19.26 28.46
N PRO A 160 -3.32 19.67 27.54
CA PRO A 160 -3.70 20.57 26.47
C PRO A 160 -4.81 19.91 25.66
N GLN A 161 -5.98 20.56 25.63
CA GLN A 161 -7.08 20.02 24.85
C GLN A 161 -6.65 19.90 23.38
N PRO A 162 -6.99 18.79 22.71
CA PRO A 162 -6.61 18.59 21.33
C PRO A 162 -7.20 19.72 20.49
N LEU A 163 -6.33 20.41 19.75
CA LEU A 163 -6.72 21.47 18.82
C LEU A 163 -7.79 20.94 17.85
N SER A 164 -8.98 21.54 17.91
CA SER A 164 -10.09 21.29 17.00
C SER A 164 -10.23 22.43 15.99
N ILE A 165 -10.63 22.08 14.78
CA ILE A 165 -10.93 23.02 13.69
C ILE A 165 -12.35 22.75 13.17
N THR A 166 -13.12 23.80 12.97
CA THR A 166 -14.48 23.70 12.43
C THR A 166 -14.44 23.73 10.91
N LEU A 167 -15.14 22.81 10.25
CA LEU A 167 -15.28 22.73 8.79
C LEU A 167 -16.77 22.81 8.43
N ASP A 168 -17.25 23.96 8.00
CA ASP A 168 -18.69 24.21 7.82
C ASP A 168 -19.35 23.33 6.74
N ASP A 169 -18.61 23.03 5.68
CA ASP A 169 -19.08 22.19 4.56
C ASP A 169 -18.98 20.69 4.84
N TYR A 170 -18.37 20.30 5.96
CA TYR A 170 -18.16 18.91 6.33
C TYR A 170 -18.85 18.58 7.64
N LYS A 171 -19.60 17.49 7.62
CA LYS A 171 -20.25 16.98 8.83
C LYS A 171 -19.62 15.65 9.24
N ARG A 172 -19.68 15.32 10.52
CA ARG A 172 -19.26 14.01 11.02
C ARG A 172 -20.18 13.48 12.11
N THR A 173 -19.97 12.22 12.46
CA THR A 173 -20.51 11.65 13.70
C THR A 173 -19.50 11.73 14.84
N ALA A 174 -20.00 11.49 16.06
CA ALA A 174 -19.16 11.14 17.18
C ALA A 174 -18.45 9.80 16.91
N ASP A 175 -17.31 9.58 17.56
CA ASP A 175 -16.64 8.29 17.51
C ASP A 175 -17.37 7.29 18.41
N THR A 176 -18.00 6.29 17.80
CA THR A 176 -18.77 5.27 18.52
C THR A 176 -18.02 3.95 18.54
N SER A 177 -16.98 3.88 19.38
CA SER A 177 -16.19 2.65 19.54
C SER A 177 -16.96 1.53 20.24
N SER A 178 -17.92 1.90 21.10
CA SER A 178 -18.68 1.00 21.97
C SER A 178 -20.16 0.86 21.62
N HIS A 179 -20.73 1.70 20.75
CA HIS A 179 -22.16 1.67 20.42
C HIS A 179 -22.38 1.79 18.91
N CYS A 180 -23.59 1.46 18.46
CA CYS A 180 -24.00 1.75 17.08
C CYS A 180 -23.97 3.26 16.84
N ILE A 181 -23.63 3.65 15.61
CA ILE A 181 -23.57 5.05 15.18
C ILE A 181 -24.93 5.76 15.21
N PHE A 182 -26.02 4.99 15.13
CA PHE A 182 -27.38 5.49 15.25
C PHE A 182 -27.72 5.76 16.71
N LYS A 183 -28.18 6.99 16.99
CA LYS A 183 -28.61 7.40 18.33
C LYS A 183 -29.69 6.43 18.83
N ASN A 184 -29.64 6.09 20.12
CA ASN A 184 -30.60 5.22 20.81
C ASN A 184 -30.68 3.76 20.34
N CYS A 185 -29.80 3.31 19.44
CA CYS A 185 -29.75 1.90 19.07
C CYS A 185 -29.20 1.05 20.23
N ARG A 186 -30.03 0.12 20.73
CA ARG A 186 -29.68 -0.80 21.83
C ARG A 186 -29.17 -2.17 21.38
N ASN A 187 -28.98 -2.34 20.07
CA ASN A 187 -28.56 -3.62 19.52
C ASN A 187 -27.11 -3.93 19.94
N SER A 188 -26.86 -5.16 20.38
CA SER A 188 -25.55 -5.59 20.89
C SER A 188 -24.54 -5.85 19.78
N ASP A 189 -25.00 -6.02 18.53
CA ASP A 189 -24.16 -6.21 17.36
C ASP A 189 -23.33 -4.95 17.05
N ARG A 190 -22.01 -5.12 16.90
CA ARG A 190 -21.04 -4.02 16.76
C ARG A 190 -20.03 -4.29 15.65
N ALA A 191 -20.50 -4.25 14.40
CA ALA A 191 -19.64 -4.40 13.23
C ALA A 191 -18.94 -3.08 12.90
N LEU A 192 -17.70 -3.15 12.42
CA LEU A 192 -17.02 -1.97 11.86
C LEU A 192 -17.66 -1.58 10.54
N ILE A 193 -17.91 -0.29 10.35
CA ILE A 193 -18.46 0.21 9.09
C ILE A 193 -17.44 -0.04 7.96
N PRO A 194 -17.83 -0.73 6.87
CA PRO A 194 -16.94 -1.00 5.73
C PRO A 194 -16.35 0.29 5.14
N LYS A 195 -15.07 0.23 4.76
CA LYS A 195 -14.35 1.38 4.17
C LYS A 195 -15.07 1.96 2.95
N SER A 196 -15.65 1.12 2.11
CA SER A 196 -16.40 1.54 0.91
C SER A 196 -17.61 2.44 1.24
N ILE A 197 -18.26 2.22 2.38
CA ILE A 197 -19.37 3.06 2.83
C ILE A 197 -18.84 4.41 3.30
N LYS A 198 -17.75 4.41 4.10
CA LYS A 198 -17.10 5.64 4.56
C LYS A 198 -16.62 6.50 3.38
N GLU A 199 -15.99 5.87 2.38
CA GLU A 199 -15.58 6.51 1.13
C GLU A 199 -16.77 7.15 0.43
N ARG A 200 -17.88 6.42 0.27
CA ARG A 200 -19.06 6.91 -0.43
C ARG A 200 -19.73 8.07 0.30
N LEU A 201 -19.89 7.98 1.62
CA LEU A 201 -20.49 9.04 2.43
C LEU A 201 -19.67 10.34 2.39
N LEU A 202 -18.34 10.20 2.41
CA LEU A 202 -17.46 11.36 2.32
C LEU A 202 -17.55 12.05 0.96
N LEU A 203 -17.63 11.28 -0.13
CA LEU A 203 -17.66 11.83 -1.50
C LEU A 203 -19.03 12.36 -1.91
N ASP A 204 -20.08 11.62 -1.59
CA ASP A 204 -21.43 11.91 -2.07
C ASP A 204 -22.13 12.95 -1.17
N TYR A 205 -21.75 13.06 0.11
CA TYR A 205 -22.45 13.87 1.12
C TYR A 205 -21.54 14.77 1.97
N SER A 206 -20.23 14.87 1.67
CA SER A 206 -19.24 15.56 2.54
C SER A 206 -19.30 15.10 4.00
N PHE A 207 -19.63 13.82 4.21
CA PHE A 207 -19.91 13.26 5.52
C PHE A 207 -18.82 12.29 5.99
N TYR A 208 -18.11 12.65 7.05
CA TYR A 208 -17.02 11.88 7.60
C TYR A 208 -17.46 10.93 8.72
N LEU A 209 -17.05 9.66 8.58
CA LEU A 209 -17.23 8.64 9.61
C LEU A 209 -15.88 8.32 10.29
N PRO A 210 -15.73 8.55 11.60
CA PRO A 210 -14.54 8.19 12.36
C PRO A 210 -14.09 6.73 12.17
N THR A 211 -12.79 6.47 12.33
CA THR A 211 -12.16 5.16 12.07
C THR A 211 -12.85 4.03 12.82
N HIS A 212 -13.21 4.24 14.08
CA HIS A 212 -13.73 3.22 14.98
C HIS A 212 -15.26 3.16 15.04
N SER A 213 -15.95 3.95 14.22
CA SER A 213 -17.40 3.94 14.12
C SER A 213 -17.95 2.54 13.83
N ARG A 214 -18.95 2.14 14.62
CA ARG A 214 -19.59 0.83 14.53
C ARG A 214 -21.06 0.93 14.15
N ILE A 215 -21.57 -0.12 13.51
CA ILE A 215 -22.97 -0.28 13.12
C ILE A 215 -23.46 -1.67 13.48
N CYS A 216 -24.72 -1.80 13.89
CA CYS A 216 -25.33 -3.11 14.12
C CYS A 216 -25.78 -3.76 12.80
N LYS A 217 -26.03 -5.07 12.79
CA LYS A 217 -26.42 -5.79 11.56
C LYS A 217 -27.73 -5.28 10.96
N GLU A 218 -28.67 -4.89 11.81
CA GLU A 218 -29.98 -4.38 11.42
C GLU A 218 -29.87 -3.08 10.61
N HIS A 219 -29.15 -2.08 11.13
CA HIS A 219 -28.88 -0.82 10.42
C HIS A 219 -27.93 -1.01 9.22
N GLN A 220 -27.15 -2.10 9.18
CA GLN A 220 -26.29 -2.40 8.03
C GLN A 220 -27.08 -2.93 6.83
N ILE A 221 -28.18 -3.67 7.05
CA ILE A 221 -29.00 -4.30 6.00
C ILE A 221 -29.93 -3.28 5.33
N ASN A 222 -30.46 -2.32 6.09
CA ASN A 222 -31.39 -1.29 5.60
C ASN A 222 -30.62 -0.13 4.95
N SER A 223 -30.08 -0.36 3.74
CA SER A 223 -28.79 0.22 3.35
C SER A 223 -28.76 1.58 2.63
N HIS A 224 -29.87 2.31 2.43
CA HIS A 224 -29.78 3.63 1.77
C HIS A 224 -30.49 4.76 2.51
N GLU A 225 -31.74 4.57 2.91
CA GLU A 225 -32.50 5.60 3.65
C GLU A 225 -31.89 5.88 5.02
N VAL A 226 -31.44 4.83 5.70
CA VAL A 226 -30.78 4.89 7.02
C VAL A 226 -29.50 5.75 7.00
N TRP A 227 -28.73 5.71 5.92
CA TRP A 227 -27.53 6.56 5.82
C TRP A 227 -27.86 8.01 5.51
N ARG A 228 -28.93 8.27 4.74
CA ARG A 228 -29.39 9.63 4.48
C ARG A 228 -29.88 10.27 5.79
N GLU A 229 -30.68 9.55 6.55
CA GLU A 229 -31.12 9.98 7.88
C GLU A 229 -29.93 10.32 8.79
N LEU A 230 -28.88 9.50 8.76
CA LEU A 230 -27.66 9.77 9.53
C LEU A 230 -26.98 11.07 9.11
N VAL A 231 -26.90 11.35 7.80
CA VAL A 231 -26.30 12.57 7.24
C VAL A 231 -27.14 13.80 7.60
N ASP A 232 -28.46 13.70 7.49
CA ASP A 232 -29.38 14.80 7.73
C ASP A 232 -29.40 15.20 9.21
N ASN A 233 -29.28 14.23 10.11
CA ASN A 233 -29.26 14.42 11.56
C ASN A 233 -27.89 14.78 12.15
N ALA A 234 -26.85 14.82 11.32
CA ALA A 234 -25.51 15.14 11.77
C ALA A 234 -25.35 16.64 12.02
N THR A 235 -24.87 16.98 13.21
CA THR A 235 -24.68 18.37 13.65
C THR A 235 -23.22 18.72 13.97
N ILE A 236 -22.30 17.75 13.95
CA ILE A 236 -20.92 17.96 14.38
C ILE A 236 -20.06 18.39 13.19
N THR A 237 -19.48 19.59 13.29
CA THR A 237 -18.58 20.19 12.30
C THR A 237 -17.16 20.40 12.82
N ASP A 238 -16.86 20.01 14.07
CA ASP A 238 -15.53 20.16 14.66
C ASP A 238 -14.65 18.94 14.41
N PHE A 239 -13.48 19.12 13.81
CA PHE A 239 -12.55 18.07 13.42
C PHE A 239 -11.23 18.19 14.19
N THR A 240 -10.61 17.05 14.50
CA THR A 240 -9.23 17.00 14.99
C THR A 240 -8.28 16.84 13.81
N ALA A 241 -6.99 17.07 14.04
CA ALA A 241 -5.96 16.78 13.03
C ALA A 241 -6.04 15.34 12.51
N GLU A 242 -6.28 14.37 13.40
CA GLU A 242 -6.43 12.95 13.03
C GLU A 242 -7.62 12.72 12.08
N HIS A 243 -8.75 13.38 12.32
CA HIS A 243 -9.91 13.28 11.43
C HIS A 243 -9.58 13.81 10.02
N ILE A 244 -8.89 14.94 9.94
CA ILE A 244 -8.50 15.57 8.67
C ILE A 244 -7.51 14.69 7.91
N GLU A 245 -6.48 14.17 8.57
CA GLU A 245 -5.52 13.24 7.96
C GLU A 245 -6.24 12.01 7.38
N ASN A 246 -7.24 11.50 8.09
CA ASN A 246 -8.03 10.37 7.64
C ASN A 246 -8.90 10.72 6.43
N ILE A 247 -9.57 11.88 6.43
CA ILE A 247 -10.30 12.41 5.27
C ILE A 247 -9.37 12.44 4.05
N PHE A 248 -8.17 13.02 4.17
CA PHE A 248 -7.21 13.04 3.07
C PHE A 248 -6.77 11.65 2.64
N SER A 249 -6.53 10.73 3.57
CA SER A 249 -6.21 9.34 3.25
C SER A 249 -7.33 8.67 2.45
N ILE A 250 -8.60 8.88 2.83
CA ILE A 250 -9.77 8.35 2.13
C ILE A 250 -9.82 8.95 0.72
N LEU A 251 -9.71 10.27 0.58
CA LEU A 251 -9.76 10.97 -0.71
C LEU A 251 -8.61 10.55 -1.65
N GLN A 252 -7.40 10.37 -1.13
CA GLN A 252 -6.27 9.85 -1.91
C GLN A 252 -6.54 8.42 -2.41
N ASN A 253 -7.06 7.54 -1.54
CA ASN A 253 -7.41 6.17 -1.92
C ASN A 253 -8.49 6.13 -3.02
N VAL A 254 -9.50 7.00 -2.92
CA VAL A 254 -10.56 7.11 -3.94
C VAL A 254 -10.01 7.65 -5.24
N LYS A 255 -9.20 8.72 -5.21
CA LYS A 255 -8.54 9.26 -6.40
C LYS A 255 -7.70 8.18 -7.08
N CYS A 256 -6.85 7.48 -6.32
CA CYS A 256 -6.07 6.36 -6.83
C CYS A 256 -6.93 5.20 -7.37
N ASN A 257 -8.18 5.01 -6.93
CA ASN A 257 -9.08 4.02 -7.50
C ASN A 257 -9.85 4.53 -8.72
N SER A 258 -10.20 5.82 -8.78
CA SER A 258 -10.98 6.47 -9.84
C SER A 258 -10.14 6.79 -11.09
N TYR A 259 -8.94 7.37 -10.91
CA TYR A 259 -7.96 7.58 -11.99
C TYR A 259 -7.65 6.25 -12.73
N CYS A 260 -7.70 5.14 -12.00
CA CYS A 260 -7.28 3.83 -12.48
C CYS A 260 -8.37 3.04 -13.21
N LYS A 261 -9.65 3.35 -12.92
CA LYS A 261 -10.80 2.80 -13.64
C LYS A 261 -11.14 3.60 -14.90
N SER A 262 -10.73 4.87 -14.97
CA SER A 262 -11.11 5.75 -16.08
C SER A 262 -9.99 6.62 -16.62
N PHE A 263 -8.73 6.18 -16.57
CA PHE A 263 -7.61 6.87 -17.23
C PHE A 263 -7.97 7.30 -18.66
N THR A 264 -8.67 6.44 -19.39
CA THR A 264 -9.17 6.72 -20.74
C THR A 264 -10.23 7.82 -20.80
N ALA A 265 -11.12 7.93 -19.81
CA ALA A 265 -12.06 9.06 -19.78
C ALA A 265 -11.36 10.35 -19.31
N TYR A 266 -10.31 10.24 -18.50
CA TYR A 266 -9.53 11.37 -18.04
C TYR A 266 -8.75 12.00 -19.20
N ILE A 267 -7.99 11.21 -19.97
CA ILE A 267 -7.29 11.71 -21.16
C ILE A 267 -8.23 12.13 -22.30
N LYS A 268 -9.48 11.63 -22.30
CA LYS A 268 -10.50 12.03 -23.28
C LYS A 268 -11.06 13.43 -22.98
N LYS A 269 -11.14 13.80 -21.70
CA LYS A 269 -11.68 15.10 -21.26
C LYS A 269 -10.72 16.25 -21.54
N ASP A 270 -9.42 15.96 -21.64
CA ASP A 270 -8.38 16.97 -21.74
C ASP A 270 -7.24 16.47 -22.64
N ASP A 271 -7.18 17.01 -23.87
CA ASP A 271 -6.15 16.68 -24.86
C ASP A 271 -4.77 17.22 -24.46
N TYR A 272 -4.71 18.31 -23.68
CA TYR A 272 -3.45 18.82 -23.15
C TYR A 272 -2.83 17.81 -22.17
N LEU A 273 -3.62 17.26 -21.26
CA LEU A 273 -3.17 16.18 -20.38
C LEU A 273 -2.79 14.92 -21.13
N CYS A 274 -3.51 14.58 -22.21
CA CYS A 274 -3.16 13.46 -23.08
C CYS A 274 -1.77 13.66 -23.71
N LYS A 275 -1.50 14.83 -24.29
CA LYS A 275 -0.20 15.21 -24.86
C LYS A 275 0.90 15.21 -23.80
N TYR A 276 0.63 15.78 -22.63
CA TYR A 276 1.59 15.83 -21.53
C TYR A 276 1.97 14.43 -20.99
N LEU A 277 0.99 13.53 -20.86
CA LEU A 277 1.24 12.20 -20.27
C LEU A 277 1.70 11.16 -21.31
N LEU A 278 1.16 11.20 -22.52
CA LEU A 278 1.39 10.18 -23.56
C LEU A 278 2.32 10.65 -24.68
N GLY A 279 2.58 11.95 -24.79
CA GLY A 279 3.33 12.56 -25.89
C GLY A 279 2.56 12.62 -27.21
N ILE A 280 1.26 12.33 -27.21
CA ILE A 280 0.40 12.32 -28.41
C ILE A 280 -1.01 12.84 -28.07
N SER A 281 -1.75 13.32 -29.08
CA SER A 281 -3.17 13.69 -28.91
C SER A 281 -4.05 12.48 -28.63
N TYR A 282 -5.23 12.73 -28.06
CA TYR A 282 -6.24 11.70 -27.82
C TYR A 282 -6.74 11.06 -29.12
N GLU A 283 -6.88 11.85 -30.20
CA GLU A 283 -7.24 11.35 -31.53
C GLU A 283 -6.22 10.32 -32.04
N LYS A 284 -4.93 10.66 -31.97
CA LYS A 284 -3.86 9.73 -32.40
C LYS A 284 -3.81 8.48 -31.52
N PHE A 285 -4.09 8.65 -30.22
CA PHE A 285 -4.20 7.52 -29.30
C PHE A 285 -5.35 6.57 -29.68
N GLU A 286 -6.55 7.06 -30.02
CA GLU A 286 -7.67 6.22 -30.46
C GLU A 286 -7.42 5.61 -31.85
N GLU A 287 -6.77 6.33 -32.79
CA GLU A 287 -6.33 5.77 -34.07
C GLU A 287 -5.43 4.54 -33.85
N MET A 288 -4.41 4.67 -33.01
CA MET A 288 -3.53 3.55 -32.64
C MET A 288 -4.28 2.41 -31.94
N LEU A 289 -5.35 2.70 -31.20
CA LEU A 289 -6.19 1.66 -30.60
C LEU A 289 -7.08 0.95 -31.61
N ASN A 290 -7.54 1.67 -32.64
CA ASN A 290 -8.33 1.13 -33.73
C ASN A 290 -7.49 0.21 -34.61
N ASP A 291 -6.25 0.58 -34.90
CA ASP A 291 -5.28 -0.29 -35.60
C ASP A 291 -4.97 -1.58 -34.82
N MET A 292 -5.16 -1.54 -33.49
CA MET A 292 -4.97 -2.69 -32.60
C MET A 292 -6.25 -3.50 -32.38
N GLN A 293 -7.34 -3.25 -33.11
CA GLN A 293 -8.61 -3.97 -32.96
C GLN A 293 -8.49 -5.48 -33.13
N ALA A 294 -7.64 -5.97 -34.04
CA ALA A 294 -7.35 -7.39 -34.23
C ALA A 294 -6.77 -8.08 -32.97
N ILE A 295 -6.22 -7.29 -32.04
CA ILE A 295 -5.52 -7.75 -30.83
C ILE A 295 -6.43 -7.69 -29.59
N LYS A 296 -7.58 -6.99 -29.66
CA LYS A 296 -8.54 -6.87 -28.55
C LYS A 296 -9.00 -8.23 -27.99
N LYS A 297 -9.02 -9.28 -28.81
CA LYS A 297 -9.39 -10.65 -28.38
C LYS A 297 -8.37 -11.35 -27.47
N ARG A 298 -7.12 -10.87 -27.39
CA ARG A 298 -6.02 -11.59 -26.70
C ARG A 298 -5.45 -10.87 -25.48
N VAL A 299 -5.76 -9.59 -25.28
CA VAL A 299 -5.21 -8.80 -24.17
C VAL A 299 -6.35 -8.14 -23.42
N TRP A 300 -6.48 -8.49 -22.14
CA TRP A 300 -7.61 -8.10 -21.28
C TRP A 300 -7.83 -6.58 -21.15
N CYS A 301 -6.86 -5.74 -21.51
CA CYS A 301 -6.98 -4.28 -21.48
C CYS A 301 -6.02 -3.60 -22.48
N VAL A 302 -6.26 -3.74 -23.80
CA VAL A 302 -5.39 -3.14 -24.85
C VAL A 302 -5.21 -1.62 -24.66
N LYS A 303 -6.28 -0.91 -24.28
CA LYS A 303 -6.26 0.54 -24.02
C LYS A 303 -5.25 0.91 -22.93
N LYS A 304 -5.37 0.27 -21.75
CA LYS A 304 -4.48 0.50 -20.61
C LYS A 304 -3.03 0.15 -20.96
N ALA A 305 -2.80 -0.98 -21.64
CA ALA A 305 -1.46 -1.38 -22.06
C ALA A 305 -0.81 -0.39 -23.05
N LEU A 306 -1.58 0.23 -23.94
CA LEU A 306 -1.08 1.30 -24.82
C LEU A 306 -0.69 2.53 -24.03
N ALA A 307 -1.57 2.99 -23.14
CA ALA A 307 -1.33 4.14 -22.28
C ALA A 307 -0.06 3.96 -21.43
N ILE A 308 0.08 2.80 -20.78
CA ILE A 308 1.28 2.46 -19.99
C ILE A 308 2.55 2.52 -20.84
N TYR A 309 2.50 1.99 -22.06
CA TYR A 309 3.64 1.98 -22.96
C TYR A 309 4.05 3.39 -23.39
N LEU A 310 3.07 4.18 -23.86
CA LEU A 310 3.31 5.54 -24.34
C LEU A 310 3.81 6.43 -23.20
N MET A 311 3.16 6.36 -22.03
CA MET A 311 3.59 7.14 -20.87
C MET A 311 4.98 6.73 -20.41
N ARG A 312 5.30 5.43 -20.35
CA ARG A 312 6.67 4.98 -20.04
C ARG A 312 7.70 5.52 -21.04
N LYS A 313 7.37 5.52 -22.33
CA LYS A 313 8.26 5.99 -23.39
C LYS A 313 8.46 7.52 -23.33
N HIS A 314 7.39 8.26 -23.02
CA HIS A 314 7.40 9.72 -23.02
C HIS A 314 7.99 10.30 -21.73
N THR A 315 7.57 9.80 -20.57
CA THR A 315 7.93 10.36 -19.24
C THR A 315 9.12 9.67 -18.58
N GLY A 316 9.57 8.51 -19.09
CA GLY A 316 10.63 7.71 -18.46
C GLY A 316 10.22 7.04 -17.14
N PHE A 317 8.93 7.07 -16.75
CA PHE A 317 8.50 6.53 -15.46
C PHE A 317 8.87 5.05 -15.25
N CYS A 318 9.40 4.76 -14.07
CA CYS A 318 9.67 3.39 -13.63
C CYS A 318 8.36 2.59 -13.48
N VAL A 319 8.48 1.26 -13.42
CA VAL A 319 7.29 0.39 -13.37
C VAL A 319 6.49 0.63 -12.08
N GLU A 320 7.16 1.01 -11.00
CA GLU A 320 6.60 1.32 -9.69
C GLU A 320 5.73 2.58 -9.74
N LYS A 321 6.24 3.66 -10.34
CA LYS A 321 5.47 4.91 -10.54
C LYS A 321 4.28 4.68 -11.46
N LEU A 322 4.44 3.91 -12.54
CA LEU A 322 3.33 3.54 -13.41
C LEU A 322 2.32 2.64 -12.67
N ALA A 323 2.79 1.75 -11.80
CA ALA A 323 1.93 0.85 -11.04
C ALA A 323 1.04 1.61 -10.07
N GLU A 324 1.61 2.59 -9.40
CA GLU A 324 0.89 3.55 -8.57
C GLU A 324 -0.11 4.37 -9.39
N PHE A 325 0.37 4.99 -10.48
CA PHE A 325 -0.45 5.84 -11.36
C PHE A 325 -1.65 5.09 -11.97
N PHE A 326 -1.46 3.82 -12.34
CA PHE A 326 -2.54 2.98 -12.91
C PHE A 326 -3.24 2.09 -11.90
N GLY A 327 -2.89 2.15 -10.61
CA GLY A 327 -3.52 1.37 -9.55
C GLY A 327 -3.42 -0.13 -9.80
N THR A 328 -2.28 -0.57 -10.32
CA THR A 328 -2.02 -1.97 -10.70
C THR A 328 -0.78 -2.49 -9.99
N ARG A 329 -0.64 -3.81 -9.89
CA ARG A 329 0.59 -4.40 -9.35
C ARG A 329 1.73 -4.24 -10.38
N PRO A 330 2.97 -3.90 -9.98
CA PRO A 330 4.11 -3.76 -10.91
C PRO A 330 4.32 -4.97 -11.83
N ARG A 331 4.09 -6.18 -11.29
CA ARG A 331 4.16 -7.43 -12.06
C ARG A 331 3.12 -7.50 -13.17
N ALA A 332 1.89 -7.01 -12.93
CA ALA A 332 0.85 -6.98 -13.94
C ALA A 332 1.20 -6.02 -15.08
N LEU A 333 1.75 -4.84 -14.76
CA LEU A 333 2.23 -3.89 -15.77
C LEU A 333 3.36 -4.46 -16.62
N THR A 334 4.31 -5.13 -15.99
CA THR A 334 5.44 -5.75 -16.69
C THR A 334 4.96 -6.79 -17.70
N ILE A 335 3.96 -7.59 -17.32
CA ILE A 335 3.34 -8.59 -18.21
C ILE A 335 2.57 -7.92 -19.36
N CYS A 336 1.74 -6.90 -19.06
CA CYS A 336 1.00 -6.15 -20.08
C CYS A 336 1.94 -5.45 -21.08
N HIS A 337 3.02 -4.84 -20.58
CA HIS A 337 4.02 -4.16 -21.40
C HIS A 337 4.79 -5.14 -22.28
N ARG A 338 5.31 -6.25 -21.71
CA ARG A 338 6.06 -7.27 -22.48
C ARG A 338 5.19 -7.96 -23.52
N ALA A 339 3.96 -8.35 -23.17
CA ALA A 339 3.03 -8.95 -24.12
C ALA A 339 2.74 -8.01 -25.30
N LYS A 340 2.55 -6.71 -25.02
CA LYS A 340 2.36 -5.69 -26.05
C LYS A 340 3.60 -5.48 -26.90
N MET A 341 4.80 -5.39 -26.33
CA MET A 341 6.05 -5.22 -27.09
C MET A 341 6.29 -6.41 -28.03
N SER A 342 6.00 -7.63 -27.57
CA SER A 342 6.06 -8.82 -28.41
C SER A 342 5.02 -8.80 -29.54
N LEU A 343 3.83 -8.22 -29.31
CA LEU A 343 2.78 -8.07 -30.33
C LEU A 343 3.12 -6.99 -31.36
N ILE A 344 3.65 -5.84 -30.93
CA ILE A 344 4.16 -4.80 -31.84
C ILE A 344 5.30 -5.38 -32.69
N LYS A 345 6.24 -6.11 -32.08
CA LYS A 345 7.32 -6.81 -32.80
C LYS A 345 6.80 -7.90 -33.76
N ARG A 346 5.69 -8.56 -33.45
CA ARG A 346 5.11 -9.61 -34.31
C ARG A 346 4.34 -9.02 -35.50
N ASN A 347 3.70 -7.87 -35.35
CA ASN A 347 3.10 -7.14 -36.47
C ASN A 347 4.16 -6.59 -37.44
N ARG A 348 5.38 -6.26 -36.97
CA ARG A 348 6.54 -5.95 -37.84
C ARG A 348 6.93 -7.09 -38.80
N ARG A 349 6.60 -8.34 -38.46
CA ARG A 349 6.91 -9.51 -39.30
C ARG A 349 5.83 -9.82 -40.33
N LYS A 350 4.61 -9.30 -40.15
CA LYS A 350 3.46 -9.58 -41.03
C LYS A 350 3.24 -8.54 -42.11
N VAL A 351 3.66 -7.30 -41.87
CA VAL A 351 3.61 -6.23 -42.88
C VAL A 351 4.99 -6.21 -43.54
N GLY A 352 5.08 -6.69 -44.78
CA GLY A 352 6.35 -6.91 -45.48
C GLY A 352 7.29 -5.70 -45.42
N ALA A 353 8.59 -5.97 -45.33
CA ALA A 353 9.67 -5.00 -45.04
C ALA A 353 9.69 -3.74 -45.94
N ARG A 354 9.07 -3.78 -47.14
CA ARG A 354 9.01 -2.64 -48.08
C ARG A 354 7.98 -1.58 -47.70
N GLN A 355 6.80 -1.94 -47.18
CA GLN A 355 5.79 -0.94 -46.78
C GLN A 355 6.16 -0.25 -45.46
N TYR A 356 6.96 -0.91 -44.62
CA TYR A 356 7.40 -0.35 -43.34
C TYR A 356 8.55 0.65 -43.49
N LYS A 357 9.37 0.58 -44.56
CA LYS A 357 10.43 1.56 -44.80
C LYS A 357 9.83 2.96 -45.00
N ASN A 358 8.77 3.06 -45.80
CA ASN A 358 8.03 4.31 -46.04
C ASN A 358 7.29 4.80 -44.78
N TYR A 359 6.69 3.91 -43.98
CA TYR A 359 5.99 4.32 -42.75
C TYR A 359 6.94 4.69 -41.60
N THR A 360 8.13 4.07 -41.52
CA THR A 360 9.16 4.42 -40.54
C THR A 360 9.88 5.71 -40.92
N GLU A 361 10.13 5.92 -42.22
CA GLU A 361 10.65 7.20 -42.74
C GLU A 361 9.61 8.32 -42.55
N GLU A 362 8.31 8.07 -42.72
CA GLU A 362 7.26 9.06 -42.49
C GLU A 362 7.07 9.40 -40.99
N VAL A 363 7.11 8.39 -40.10
CA VAL A 363 7.04 8.64 -38.64
C VAL A 363 8.32 9.28 -38.10
N LEU A 364 9.50 8.95 -38.66
CA LEU A 364 10.75 9.64 -38.33
C LEU A 364 10.83 11.04 -38.96
N ARG A 365 10.21 11.28 -40.12
CA ARG A 365 10.06 12.59 -40.76
C ARG A 365 9.16 13.48 -39.91
N LEU A 366 7.98 13.00 -39.52
CA LEU A 366 7.05 13.71 -38.62
C LEU A 366 7.68 13.96 -37.24
N ALA A 367 8.47 13.02 -36.72
CA ALA A 367 9.20 13.20 -35.46
C ALA A 367 10.37 14.21 -35.57
N LYS A 368 10.94 14.41 -36.76
CA LYS A 368 11.97 15.44 -37.03
C LYS A 368 11.37 16.81 -37.31
N GLU A 369 10.19 16.86 -37.93
CA GLU A 369 9.43 18.09 -38.17
C GLU A 369 8.82 18.66 -36.87
N LEU A 370 8.54 17.81 -35.88
CA LEU A 370 8.05 18.21 -34.54
C LEU A 370 9.16 18.64 -33.55
N VAL A 371 10.43 18.60 -33.97
CA VAL A 371 11.61 19.00 -33.18
C VAL A 371 12.27 20.27 -33.74
N LYS A 372 11.61 20.93 -34.70
CA LYS A 372 11.80 22.34 -35.02
C LYS A 372 10.59 23.12 -34.52
#